data_AF-A0A399PNZ9-F1
#
_entry.id   AF-A0A399PNZ9-F1
#
_cell.length_a   1.000
_cell.length_b   1.000
_cell.length_c   1.000
_cell.angle_alpha   90.00
_cell.angle_beta   90.00
_cell.angle_gamma   90.00
#
_symmetry.space_group_name_H-M   'P 1'
#
loop_
_entity.id
_entity.type
_entity.pdbx_description
1 polymer ?
#
loop_
_entity_poly.entity_id
_entity_poly.type
_entity_poly.pdbx_seq_one_letter_code
_entity_poly.pdbx_strand_id
1 'polypeptide(L)'
;TGAFALAGLAQGSGPDGALSASAHDYLVSSSPAAGSTIDAPPSKVTLTFNDVILDLGTPGGAGGDASTGSGAAAGGSSIVQVTGPDAQGTHFETGCATNSGRTVSVPVALGGSGQYTVTWRVVSADGHPVSDSIAFTYQAPAGATASAGTADGPGCAAGEEGAAGSGEAASGGSGSTSTDPGTAAGQEQGVTPYLGVIVGVGVGIVVLAAAAVVLIVVTGRRKPAATAATTAAGDGDAPPEGGPPAA
;
A
#
# COMPACT_ATOMS: atom_id res chain seq x y z
N THR A 1 -33.90 34.93 -45.19
CA THR A 1 -32.64 35.73 -45.18
C THR A 1 -32.25 35.96 -43.74
N GLY A 2 -31.06 35.52 -43.33
CA GLY A 2 -30.54 35.66 -41.97
C GLY A 2 -29.95 34.34 -41.46
N ALA A 3 -28.62 34.26 -41.43
CA ALA A 3 -27.80 33.08 -41.22
C ALA A 3 -27.13 33.05 -39.82
N PHE A 4 -26.32 32.00 -39.60
CA PHE A 4 -25.32 31.75 -38.53
C PHE A 4 -25.84 31.07 -37.25
N ALA A 5 -25.13 30.16 -36.58
CA ALA A 5 -24.01 29.26 -36.87
C ALA A 5 -23.81 28.36 -35.64
N LEU A 6 -23.22 27.18 -35.89
CA LEU A 6 -22.59 26.20 -35.00
C LEU A 6 -22.20 26.61 -33.57
N ALA A 7 -22.46 25.73 -32.59
CA ALA A 7 -21.49 25.30 -31.58
C ALA A 7 -21.99 24.06 -30.84
N GLY A 8 -21.30 22.93 -31.01
CA GLY A 8 -21.44 21.79 -30.09
C GLY A 8 -20.74 22.07 -28.76
N LEU A 9 -20.95 21.19 -27.78
CA LEU A 9 -19.96 20.70 -26.81
C LEU A 9 -20.62 19.63 -25.94
N ALA A 10 -20.10 18.41 -26.05
CA ALA A 10 -20.30 17.34 -25.10
C ALA A 10 -19.76 17.73 -23.71
N GLN A 11 -20.31 17.14 -22.65
CA GLN A 11 -19.61 16.87 -21.39
C GLN A 11 -20.43 15.83 -20.61
N GLY A 12 -20.12 14.56 -20.87
CA GLY A 12 -20.36 13.49 -19.92
C GLY A 12 -19.31 13.59 -18.83
N SER A 13 -19.76 13.71 -17.58
CA SER A 13 -18.92 13.69 -16.39
C SER A 13 -19.56 12.74 -15.39
N GLY A 14 -19.51 11.44 -15.70
CA GLY A 14 -19.68 10.44 -14.66
C GLY A 14 -18.41 10.39 -13.81
N PRO A 15 -18.49 10.15 -12.50
CA PRO A 15 -17.32 9.81 -11.71
C PRO A 15 -16.91 8.38 -12.10
N ASP A 16 -16.20 8.24 -13.22
CA ASP A 16 -15.42 7.05 -13.50
C ASP A 16 -14.47 6.89 -12.33
N GLY A 17 -14.74 5.88 -11.50
CA GLY A 17 -13.96 5.59 -10.31
C GLY A 17 -12.49 5.54 -10.70
N ALA A 18 -11.71 6.50 -10.20
CA ALA A 18 -10.27 6.47 -10.35
C ALA A 18 -9.78 5.18 -9.71
N LEU A 19 -9.52 4.17 -10.54
CA LEU A 19 -8.77 3.00 -10.12
C LEU A 19 -7.44 3.55 -9.64
N SER A 20 -7.13 3.33 -8.36
CA SER A 20 -5.85 3.71 -7.81
C SER A 20 -4.78 3.05 -8.68
N ALA A 21 -4.01 3.84 -9.42
CA ALA A 21 -2.87 3.31 -10.15
C ALA A 21 -1.88 2.81 -9.10
N SER A 22 -1.75 1.48 -8.96
CA SER A 22 -0.76 0.89 -8.07
C SER A 22 0.61 1.13 -8.69
N ALA A 23 1.32 2.14 -8.19
CA ALA A 23 2.70 2.43 -8.58
C ALA A 23 3.70 1.45 -7.94
N HIS A 24 3.27 0.77 -6.88
CA HIS A 24 4.09 -0.14 -6.11
C HIS A 24 4.21 -1.52 -6.78
N ASP A 25 5.35 -2.16 -6.55
CA ASP A 25 5.53 -3.56 -6.93
C ASP A 25 4.67 -4.49 -6.06
N TYR A 26 4.17 -5.54 -6.67
CA TYR A 26 3.51 -6.68 -6.03
C TYR A 26 4.13 -7.98 -6.54
N LEU A 27 4.04 -9.02 -5.71
CA LEU A 27 4.57 -10.34 -6.06
C LEU A 27 3.72 -10.97 -7.18
N VAL A 28 4.35 -11.33 -8.29
CA VAL A 28 3.72 -12.05 -9.42
C VAL A 28 3.86 -13.56 -9.23
N SER A 29 5.04 -14.03 -8.81
CA SER A 29 5.30 -15.44 -8.58
C SER A 29 6.45 -15.67 -7.62
N SER A 30 6.50 -16.85 -7.01
CA SER A 30 7.61 -17.30 -6.18
C SER A 30 8.04 -18.73 -6.52
N SER A 31 9.29 -19.05 -6.18
CA SER A 31 9.82 -20.41 -6.17
C SER A 31 10.53 -20.65 -4.83
N PRO A 32 10.07 -21.57 -3.97
CA PRO A 32 8.83 -22.35 -4.09
C PRO A 32 7.57 -21.50 -4.24
N ALA A 33 6.56 -22.02 -4.94
CA ALA A 33 5.30 -21.30 -5.14
C ALA A 33 4.55 -21.14 -3.81
N ALA A 34 3.88 -19.99 -3.63
CA ALA A 34 3.09 -19.72 -2.44
C ALA A 34 2.02 -20.83 -2.23
N GLY A 35 1.96 -21.36 -1.01
CA GLY A 35 1.07 -22.46 -0.62
C GLY A 35 1.46 -23.85 -1.14
N SER A 36 2.54 -23.97 -1.92
CA SER A 36 2.96 -25.26 -2.47
C SER A 36 3.55 -26.20 -1.42
N THR A 37 3.51 -27.49 -1.71
CA THR A 37 4.29 -28.51 -1.01
C THR A 37 5.40 -29.00 -1.93
N ILE A 38 6.63 -29.04 -1.43
CA ILE A 38 7.81 -29.51 -2.15
C ILE A 38 8.45 -30.70 -1.42
N ASP A 39 9.01 -31.61 -2.16
CA ASP A 39 9.69 -32.84 -1.69
C ASP A 39 11.21 -32.80 -1.92
N ALA A 40 11.69 -31.90 -2.79
CA ALA A 40 13.11 -31.60 -2.95
C ALA A 40 13.47 -30.28 -2.25
N PRO A 41 14.54 -30.24 -1.42
CA PRO A 41 14.96 -28.99 -0.79
C PRO A 41 15.48 -28.02 -1.86
N PRO A 42 14.96 -26.79 -1.91
CA PRO A 42 15.44 -25.78 -2.83
C PRO A 42 16.80 -25.26 -2.35
N SER A 43 17.70 -24.92 -3.26
CA SER A 43 18.96 -24.25 -2.91
C SER A 43 18.80 -22.74 -2.72
N LYS A 44 17.67 -22.17 -3.15
CA LYS A 44 17.32 -20.75 -3.03
C LYS A 44 15.81 -20.56 -3.02
N VAL A 45 15.37 -19.46 -2.42
CA VAL A 45 14.04 -18.90 -2.63
C VAL A 45 14.15 -17.76 -3.63
N THR A 46 13.18 -17.66 -4.55
CA THR A 46 13.12 -16.63 -5.58
C THR A 46 11.73 -15.99 -5.58
N LEU A 47 11.69 -14.66 -5.60
CA LEU A 47 10.50 -13.83 -5.66
C LEU A 47 10.55 -12.99 -6.95
N THR A 48 9.50 -13.03 -7.76
CA THR A 48 9.39 -12.26 -9.01
C THR A 48 8.24 -11.27 -8.88
N PHE A 49 8.54 -10.00 -9.13
CA PHE A 49 7.62 -8.87 -9.02
C PHE A 49 7.12 -8.43 -10.41
N ASN A 50 6.08 -7.60 -10.44
CA ASN A 50 5.53 -7.07 -11.68
C ASN A 50 6.45 -6.06 -12.36
N ASP A 51 7.27 -5.33 -11.61
CA ASP A 51 8.32 -4.46 -12.15
C ASP A 51 9.67 -4.61 -11.45
N VAL A 52 10.64 -3.77 -11.86
CA VAL A 52 12.03 -3.81 -11.41
C VAL A 52 12.16 -3.37 -9.95
N ILE A 53 12.89 -4.17 -9.17
CA ILE A 53 13.27 -3.81 -7.81
C ILE A 53 14.45 -2.84 -7.84
N LEU A 54 14.30 -1.73 -7.13
CA LEU A 54 15.35 -0.73 -6.99
C LEU A 54 16.47 -1.26 -6.10
N ASP A 55 17.64 -1.48 -6.66
CA ASP A 55 18.85 -1.82 -5.91
C ASP A 55 19.59 -0.55 -5.48
N LEU A 56 19.57 -0.26 -4.18
CA LEU A 56 20.22 0.94 -3.62
C LEU A 56 21.70 0.69 -3.29
N GLY A 57 22.21 -0.53 -3.50
CA GLY A 57 23.56 -0.92 -3.11
C GLY A 57 23.83 -0.78 -1.60
N THR A 58 24.99 -1.25 -1.15
CA THR A 58 25.53 -0.88 0.17
C THR A 58 26.07 0.55 0.10
N PRO A 59 25.82 1.42 1.10
CA PRO A 59 26.56 2.67 1.22
C PRO A 59 28.07 2.37 1.25
N GLY A 60 28.80 2.81 0.23
CA GLY A 60 30.24 2.55 0.07
C GLY A 60 30.62 1.30 -0.74
N GLY A 61 29.65 0.46 -1.14
CA GLY A 61 29.83 -0.52 -2.21
C GLY A 61 29.66 0.17 -3.57
N ALA A 62 30.49 -0.17 -4.55
CA ALA A 62 30.33 0.32 -5.91
C ALA A 62 28.93 -0.07 -6.40
N GLY A 63 28.00 0.89 -6.38
CA GLY A 63 26.67 0.76 -6.98
C GLY A 63 26.86 0.50 -8.46
N GLY A 64 26.83 -0.78 -8.84
CA GLY A 64 26.71 -1.17 -10.22
C GLY A 64 25.34 -0.75 -10.69
N ASP A 65 25.27 0.00 -11.78
CA ASP A 65 23.98 0.23 -12.41
C ASP A 65 23.37 -1.14 -12.78
N ALA A 66 22.09 -1.33 -12.52
CA ALA A 66 21.40 -2.57 -12.88
C ALA A 66 21.33 -2.78 -14.42
N SER A 67 21.81 -1.81 -15.21
CA SER A 67 21.81 -1.84 -16.69
C SER A 67 23.06 -2.50 -17.29
N THR A 68 24.15 -2.60 -16.53
CA THR A 68 25.47 -3.09 -16.99
C THR A 68 25.73 -4.54 -16.60
N GLY A 69 24.82 -5.17 -15.85
CA GLY A 69 24.91 -6.60 -15.52
C GLY A 69 26.09 -6.95 -14.59
N SER A 70 26.64 -5.99 -13.84
CA SER A 70 27.61 -6.30 -12.79
C SER A 70 26.92 -7.06 -11.66
N GLY A 71 27.49 -8.20 -11.24
CA GLY A 71 26.91 -9.11 -10.26
C GLY A 71 26.48 -8.43 -8.96
N ALA A 72 25.39 -8.92 -8.39
CA ALA A 72 24.76 -8.34 -7.21
C ALA A 72 25.72 -8.32 -6.01
N ALA A 73 25.84 -7.14 -5.40
CA ALA A 73 26.43 -7.03 -4.07
C ALA A 73 25.54 -7.81 -3.09
N ALA A 74 26.16 -8.69 -2.29
CA ALA A 74 25.47 -9.25 -1.13
C ALA A 74 25.09 -8.07 -0.21
N GLY A 75 23.80 -7.96 0.15
CA GLY A 75 23.31 -6.89 1.02
C GLY A 75 22.78 -5.65 0.29
N GLY A 76 22.13 -5.82 -0.87
CA GLY A 76 21.37 -4.74 -1.51
C GLY A 76 20.18 -4.24 -0.66
N SER A 77 19.37 -3.34 -1.21
CA SER A 77 18.21 -2.71 -0.55
C SER A 77 17.09 -3.65 -0.08
N SER A 78 17.19 -4.95 -0.40
CA SER A 78 16.14 -5.94 -0.17
C SER A 78 16.53 -6.91 0.94
N ILE A 79 15.54 -7.24 1.77
CA ILE A 79 15.66 -8.19 2.88
C ILE A 79 14.70 -9.33 2.58
N VAL A 80 15.19 -10.56 2.64
CA VAL A 80 14.37 -11.78 2.57
C VAL A 80 14.78 -12.69 3.70
N GLN A 81 13.81 -13.08 4.52
CA GLN A 81 13.97 -14.01 5.63
C GLN A 81 13.19 -15.28 5.33
N VAL A 82 13.77 -16.43 5.62
CA VAL A 82 13.14 -17.74 5.43
C VAL A 82 13.15 -18.47 6.77
N THR A 83 12.04 -18.40 7.49
CA THR A 83 11.93 -19.01 8.82
C THR A 83 11.26 -20.38 8.75
N GLY A 84 11.70 -21.29 9.63
CA GLY A 84 11.26 -22.67 9.64
C GLY A 84 9.96 -22.94 10.39
N PRO A 85 9.55 -24.22 10.45
CA PRO A 85 8.30 -24.66 11.08
C PRO A 85 8.30 -24.65 12.61
N ASP A 86 9.39 -24.21 13.23
CA ASP A 86 9.50 -24.15 14.67
C ASP A 86 8.83 -22.90 15.26
N ALA A 87 8.57 -22.93 16.56
CA ALA A 87 7.97 -21.78 17.26
C ALA A 87 8.99 -20.69 17.60
N GLN A 88 10.28 -20.92 17.33
CA GLN A 88 11.39 -20.01 17.67
C GLN A 88 11.66 -19.01 16.54
N GLY A 89 11.16 -19.25 15.32
CA GLY A 89 11.42 -18.42 14.16
C GLY A 89 12.82 -18.62 13.59
N THR A 90 13.39 -19.82 13.70
CA THR A 90 14.75 -20.11 13.22
C THR A 90 14.89 -19.77 11.73
N HIS A 91 15.98 -19.09 11.38
CA HIS A 91 16.31 -18.66 10.02
C HIS A 91 17.03 -19.75 9.24
N PHE A 92 16.70 -19.88 7.96
CA PHE A 92 17.23 -20.89 7.04
C PHE A 92 17.79 -20.30 5.74
N GLU A 93 17.71 -18.98 5.56
CA GLU A 93 18.54 -18.29 4.59
C GLU A 93 20.02 -18.33 5.00
N THR A 94 20.90 -18.61 4.04
CA THR A 94 22.34 -18.83 4.28
C THR A 94 23.21 -17.68 3.79
N GLY A 95 22.59 -16.63 3.25
CA GLY A 95 23.25 -15.46 2.73
C GLY A 95 22.25 -14.35 2.41
N CYS A 96 22.75 -13.22 1.95
CA CYS A 96 21.92 -12.05 1.69
C CYS A 96 21.06 -12.18 0.44
N ALA A 97 19.95 -11.44 0.44
CA ALA A 97 19.13 -11.29 -0.76
C ALA A 97 19.92 -10.58 -1.87
N THR A 98 19.60 -10.95 -3.10
CA THR A 98 20.22 -10.48 -4.33
C THR A 98 19.12 -10.02 -5.27
N ASN A 99 19.24 -8.79 -5.78
CA ASN A 99 18.32 -8.21 -6.75
C ASN A 99 18.84 -8.41 -8.18
N SER A 100 17.95 -8.77 -9.10
CA SER A 100 18.22 -8.88 -10.53
C SER A 100 16.97 -8.51 -11.32
N GLY A 101 16.89 -7.24 -11.74
CA GLY A 101 15.70 -6.69 -12.38
C GLY A 101 14.47 -6.84 -11.49
N ARG A 102 13.49 -7.64 -11.94
CA ARG A 102 12.24 -7.92 -11.22
C ARG A 102 12.33 -9.04 -10.20
N THR A 103 13.51 -9.61 -10.02
CA THR A 103 13.71 -10.85 -9.26
C THR A 103 14.56 -10.59 -8.03
N VAL A 104 14.09 -11.03 -6.88
CA VAL A 104 14.87 -11.09 -5.63
C VAL A 104 15.10 -12.55 -5.28
N SER A 105 16.32 -12.93 -4.96
CA SER A 105 16.65 -14.31 -4.57
C SER A 105 17.51 -14.35 -3.32
N VAL A 106 17.32 -15.38 -2.51
CA VAL A 106 18.12 -15.65 -1.31
C VAL A 106 18.53 -17.13 -1.27
N PRO A 107 19.80 -17.48 -1.03
CA PRO A 107 20.20 -18.86 -0.86
C PRO A 107 19.63 -19.42 0.45
N VAL A 108 19.25 -20.70 0.45
CA VAL A 108 18.67 -21.36 1.63
C VAL A 108 19.23 -22.76 1.83
N ALA A 109 19.22 -23.23 3.08
CA ALA A 109 19.42 -24.62 3.43
C ALA A 109 18.37 -25.00 4.47
N LEU A 110 17.35 -25.75 4.08
CA LEU A 110 16.19 -26.03 4.94
C LEU A 110 16.51 -27.05 6.05
N GLY A 111 15.78 -26.95 7.14
CA GLY A 111 15.77 -27.92 8.24
C GLY A 111 14.84 -29.11 7.97
N GLY A 112 14.09 -29.53 8.99
CA GLY A 112 13.15 -30.64 8.89
C GLY A 112 11.89 -30.33 8.07
N SER A 113 11.04 -31.34 7.89
CA SER A 113 9.72 -31.18 7.27
C SER A 113 8.86 -30.19 8.03
N GLY A 114 8.01 -29.46 7.32
CA GLY A 114 7.05 -28.53 7.90
C GLY A 114 6.80 -27.30 7.02
N GLN A 115 6.02 -26.36 7.55
CA GLN A 115 5.77 -25.08 6.89
C GLN A 115 6.92 -24.11 7.12
N TYR A 116 7.44 -23.55 6.04
CA TYR A 116 8.41 -22.46 6.04
C TYR A 116 7.70 -21.17 5.63
N THR A 117 8.11 -20.06 6.25
CA THR A 117 7.61 -18.72 5.92
C THR A 117 8.70 -17.92 5.25
N VAL A 118 8.38 -17.31 4.12
CA VAL A 118 9.25 -16.35 3.42
C VAL A 118 8.65 -14.98 3.63
N THR A 119 9.37 -14.13 4.35
CA THR A 119 9.01 -12.72 4.57
C THR A 119 10.00 -11.84 3.84
N TRP A 120 9.53 -10.80 3.16
CA TRP A 120 10.44 -9.88 2.47
C TRP A 120 10.08 -8.42 2.68
N ARG A 121 11.09 -7.59 2.43
CA ARG A 121 10.97 -6.16 2.18
C ARG A 121 11.83 -5.81 0.97
N VAL A 122 11.24 -5.12 -0.01
CA VAL A 122 11.90 -4.63 -1.21
C VAL A 122 11.59 -3.15 -1.40
N VAL A 123 12.33 -2.45 -2.26
CA VAL A 123 12.02 -1.08 -2.67
C VAL A 123 11.62 -1.11 -4.14
N SER A 124 10.39 -0.71 -4.44
CA SER A 124 9.91 -0.69 -5.84
C SER A 124 10.65 0.40 -6.64
N ALA A 125 10.58 0.35 -7.96
CA ALA A 125 11.16 1.39 -8.82
C ALA A 125 10.64 2.82 -8.54
N ASP A 126 9.44 2.96 -7.95
CA ASP A 126 8.85 4.23 -7.52
C ASP A 126 9.43 4.78 -6.19
N GLY A 127 10.36 4.05 -5.56
CA GLY A 127 11.03 4.41 -4.33
C GLY A 127 10.29 4.01 -3.04
N HIS A 128 9.09 3.42 -3.13
CA HIS A 128 8.35 3.01 -1.94
C HIS A 128 8.76 1.60 -1.49
N PRO A 129 8.99 1.38 -0.18
CA PRO A 129 9.20 0.04 0.34
C PRO A 129 7.90 -0.76 0.32
N VAL A 130 7.99 -2.01 -0.13
CA VAL A 130 6.90 -2.99 -0.11
C VAL A 130 7.34 -4.18 0.74
N SER A 131 6.44 -4.70 1.57
CA SER A 131 6.70 -5.88 2.41
C SER A 131 5.49 -6.79 2.38
N ASP A 132 5.72 -8.09 2.35
CA ASP A 132 4.68 -9.10 2.42
C ASP A 132 5.32 -10.46 2.81
N SER A 133 4.51 -11.52 2.88
CA SER A 133 4.95 -12.87 3.22
C SER A 133 4.19 -13.95 2.46
N ILE A 134 4.85 -15.09 2.24
CA ILE A 134 4.24 -16.32 1.72
C ILE A 134 4.70 -17.50 2.58
N ALA A 135 3.96 -18.60 2.49
CA ALA A 135 4.38 -19.87 3.07
C ALA A 135 4.51 -20.96 2.01
N PHE A 136 5.38 -21.93 2.24
CA PHE A 136 5.42 -23.21 1.52
C PHE A 136 5.66 -24.35 2.51
N THR A 137 5.30 -25.58 2.14
CA THR A 137 5.53 -26.76 2.97
C THR A 137 6.65 -27.59 2.37
N TYR A 138 7.64 -27.96 3.18
CA TYR A 138 8.68 -28.91 2.80
C TYR A 138 8.38 -30.28 3.41
N GLN A 139 8.39 -31.32 2.59
CA GLN A 139 8.29 -32.71 3.00
C GLN A 139 9.66 -33.38 2.76
N ALA A 140 10.50 -33.35 3.78
CA ALA A 140 11.85 -33.91 3.69
C ALA A 140 11.80 -35.42 3.37
N PRO A 141 12.51 -35.89 2.33
CA PRO A 141 12.66 -37.31 2.07
C PRO A 141 13.30 -38.01 3.25
N ALA A 142 12.99 -39.29 3.44
CA ALA A 142 13.63 -40.09 4.48
C ALA A 142 15.16 -40.08 4.31
N GLY A 143 15.88 -39.74 5.38
CA GLY A 143 17.35 -39.66 5.37
C GLY A 143 17.91 -38.32 4.85
N ALA A 144 17.08 -37.33 4.53
CA ALA A 144 17.57 -35.99 4.22
C ALA A 144 18.32 -35.37 5.42
N THR A 145 19.45 -34.73 5.15
CA THR A 145 20.18 -33.96 6.16
C THR A 145 19.49 -32.63 6.37
N ALA A 146 18.99 -32.38 7.59
CA ALA A 146 18.39 -31.11 7.97
C ALA A 146 19.47 -30.10 8.35
N SER A 147 19.35 -28.87 7.85
CA SER A 147 20.09 -27.72 8.39
C SER A 147 19.63 -27.41 9.81
N ALA A 148 20.54 -26.95 10.66
CA ALA A 148 20.19 -26.45 11.99
C ALA A 148 19.60 -25.03 11.96
N GLY A 149 19.80 -24.29 10.86
CA GLY A 149 19.46 -22.87 10.76
C GLY A 149 20.28 -21.99 11.72
N THR A 150 19.87 -20.73 11.86
CA THR A 150 20.46 -19.77 12.80
C THR A 150 19.37 -18.96 13.50
N ALA A 151 19.69 -18.37 14.66
CA ALA A 151 18.74 -17.53 15.40
C ALA A 151 18.51 -16.16 14.75
N ASP A 152 19.55 -15.58 14.14
CA ASP A 152 19.54 -14.18 13.67
C ASP A 152 19.68 -14.04 12.14
N GLY A 153 19.76 -15.15 11.41
CA GLY A 153 20.06 -15.15 9.98
C GLY A 153 21.51 -14.72 9.66
N PRO A 154 21.81 -14.34 8.40
CA PRO A 154 23.16 -14.02 7.93
C PRO A 154 23.63 -12.57 8.19
N GLY A 155 22.89 -11.76 8.96
CA GLY A 155 23.31 -10.40 9.34
C GLY A 155 23.28 -9.36 8.21
N CYS A 156 22.43 -9.55 7.20
CA CYS A 156 22.41 -8.73 5.97
C CYS A 156 21.84 -7.31 6.12
N ALA A 157 21.38 -6.94 7.31
CA ALA A 157 20.90 -5.59 7.61
C ALA A 157 22.00 -4.68 8.20
N ALA A 158 23.23 -5.17 8.37
CA ALA A 158 24.29 -4.45 9.05
C ALA A 158 25.10 -3.55 8.10
N GLY A 159 24.63 -2.31 7.93
CA GLY A 159 25.53 -1.17 7.80
C GLY A 159 25.91 -0.68 9.20
N GLU A 160 27.17 -0.87 9.57
CA GLU A 160 27.92 -0.25 10.68
C GLU A 160 27.16 0.00 12.02
N GLU A 161 27.42 -0.86 13.00
CA GLU A 161 27.72 -0.37 14.35
C GLU A 161 29.03 -1.05 14.79
N GLY A 162 30.14 -0.45 14.37
CA GLY A 162 31.44 -0.74 14.97
C GLY A 162 31.55 0.01 16.30
N ALA A 163 31.82 -0.71 17.39
CA ALA A 163 33.02 -0.49 18.21
C ALA A 163 32.95 -1.30 19.51
N ALA A 164 34.10 -1.88 19.83
CA ALA A 164 34.41 -2.49 21.10
C ALA A 164 34.11 -1.57 22.29
N GLY A 165 33.62 -2.18 23.38
CA GLY A 165 33.59 -1.62 24.72
C GLY A 165 33.91 -2.71 25.73
N SER A 166 35.14 -3.22 25.70
CA SER A 166 35.77 -3.88 26.85
C SER A 166 35.72 -2.94 28.06
N GLY A 167 35.34 -3.45 29.22
CA GLY A 167 35.10 -2.67 30.42
C GLY A 167 36.33 -1.96 31.01
N GLU A 168 36.05 -0.95 31.81
CA GLU A 168 36.78 -0.59 33.04
C GLU A 168 35.87 0.35 33.86
N ALA A 169 35.83 0.15 35.17
CA ALA A 169 35.02 0.91 36.11
C ALA A 169 35.73 2.17 36.64
N ALA A 170 34.89 3.07 37.18
CA ALA A 170 35.11 3.99 38.31
C ALA A 170 35.59 5.45 38.10
N SER A 171 34.67 6.34 38.50
CA SER A 171 34.82 7.49 39.41
C SER A 171 35.37 8.83 38.92
N GLY A 172 34.53 9.86 39.13
CA GLY A 172 34.94 11.16 39.68
C GLY A 172 35.02 12.31 38.69
N GLY A 173 34.18 13.34 38.88
CA GLY A 173 34.35 14.62 38.19
C GLY A 173 33.11 15.51 38.16
N SER A 174 32.90 16.23 39.26
CA SER A 174 31.95 17.33 39.39
C SER A 174 32.28 18.50 38.46
N GLY A 175 31.27 19.19 37.91
CA GLY A 175 31.44 20.60 37.49
C GLY A 175 30.63 21.08 36.28
N SER A 176 29.67 21.95 36.57
CA SER A 176 29.19 23.07 35.73
C SER A 176 28.10 22.80 34.69
N THR A 177 26.86 22.74 35.16
CA THR A 177 25.71 23.26 34.40
C THR A 177 25.69 24.79 34.50
N SER A 178 25.93 25.45 33.37
CA SER A 178 25.68 26.89 33.23
C SER A 178 24.17 27.12 33.13
N THR A 179 23.64 27.85 34.11
CA THR A 179 22.27 28.33 34.20
C THR A 179 22.10 29.56 33.32
N ASP A 180 21.15 29.54 32.38
CA ASP A 180 20.58 30.74 31.78
C ASP A 180 19.17 30.96 32.37
N PRO A 181 18.89 32.07 33.08
CA PRO A 181 17.59 32.34 33.66
C PRO A 181 16.73 33.20 32.72
N GLY A 182 15.86 32.55 31.96
CA GLY A 182 14.73 33.19 31.28
C GLY A 182 13.44 33.03 32.08
N THR A 183 13.27 33.82 33.13
CA THR A 183 12.01 33.92 33.89
C THR A 183 10.91 34.53 33.02
N ALA A 184 9.86 33.76 32.74
CA ALA A 184 8.51 34.30 32.62
C ALA A 184 7.53 33.33 33.30
N ALA A 185 6.84 33.90 34.28
CA ALA A 185 5.97 33.23 35.22
C ALA A 185 4.85 32.42 34.56
N GLY A 186 4.49 31.30 35.20
CA GLY A 186 3.22 30.64 34.96
C GLY A 186 2.05 31.49 35.45
N GLN A 187 0.92 31.37 34.76
CA GLN A 187 -0.35 30.92 35.34
C GLN A 187 -1.21 30.30 34.22
N GLU A 188 -2.03 29.36 34.64
CA GLU A 188 -2.79 28.36 33.89
C GLU A 188 -3.86 28.95 32.95
N GLN A 189 -4.02 28.39 31.75
CA GLN A 189 -5.29 28.39 31.00
C GLN A 189 -5.21 27.57 29.70
N GLY A 190 -6.14 26.64 29.52
CA GLY A 190 -6.77 26.42 28.21
C GLY A 190 -6.42 25.13 27.47
N VAL A 191 -7.25 24.10 27.70
CA VAL A 191 -7.47 22.99 26.75
C VAL A 191 -8.06 23.56 25.45
N THR A 192 -7.26 24.11 24.53
CA THR A 192 -7.73 24.48 23.17
C THR A 192 -6.56 24.65 22.19
N PRO A 193 -6.29 23.63 21.34
CA PRO A 193 -6.09 23.99 19.92
C PRO A 193 -6.96 23.18 18.94
N TYR A 194 -7.72 22.16 19.38
CA TYR A 194 -8.53 21.33 18.46
C TYR A 194 -10.01 21.71 18.34
N LEU A 195 -10.55 22.60 19.19
CA LEU A 195 -11.97 22.99 19.10
C LEU A 195 -12.29 23.97 17.96
N GLY A 196 -11.33 24.78 17.50
CA GLY A 196 -11.57 25.73 16.40
C GLY A 196 -11.89 25.04 15.07
N VAL A 197 -11.24 23.90 14.80
CA VAL A 197 -11.44 23.13 13.56
C VAL A 197 -12.79 22.40 13.59
N ILE A 198 -13.18 21.83 14.73
CA ILE A 198 -14.44 21.08 14.87
C ILE A 198 -15.66 22.02 14.79
N VAL A 199 -15.59 23.21 15.40
CA VAL A 199 -16.68 24.20 15.34
C VAL A 199 -16.79 24.81 13.94
N GLY A 200 -15.66 25.06 13.24
CA GLY A 200 -15.67 25.59 11.87
C GLY A 200 -16.32 24.65 10.86
N VAL A 201 -16.03 23.34 10.94
CA VAL A 201 -16.63 22.33 10.04
C VAL A 201 -18.12 22.14 10.34
N GLY A 202 -18.52 22.11 11.62
CA GLY A 202 -19.92 21.99 12.01
C GLY A 202 -20.80 23.15 11.53
N VAL A 203 -20.32 24.39 11.67
CA VAL A 203 -21.06 25.59 11.21
C VAL A 203 -21.16 25.61 9.67
N GLY A 204 -20.11 25.22 8.95
CA GLY A 204 -20.12 25.14 7.49
C GLY A 204 -21.19 24.17 6.96
N ILE A 205 -21.31 22.98 7.56
CA ILE A 205 -22.29 21.97 7.15
C ILE A 205 -23.73 22.46 7.39
N VAL A 206 -24.00 23.09 8.53
CA VAL A 206 -25.34 23.59 8.87
C VAL A 206 -25.77 24.73 7.95
N VAL A 207 -24.86 25.65 7.60
CA VAL A 207 -25.14 26.75 6.67
C VAL A 207 -25.43 26.21 5.25
N LEU A 208 -24.67 25.22 4.78
CA LEU A 208 -24.90 24.60 3.47
C LEU A 208 -26.24 23.85 3.41
N ALA A 209 -26.58 23.11 4.48
CA ALA A 209 -27.88 22.43 4.56
C ALA A 209 -29.04 23.42 4.57
N ALA A 210 -28.94 24.52 5.32
CA ALA A 210 -29.96 25.57 5.34
C ALA A 210 -30.11 26.26 3.97
N ALA A 211 -29.01 26.56 3.28
CA ALA A 211 -29.04 27.13 1.94
C ALA A 211 -29.71 26.19 0.92
N ALA A 212 -29.44 24.89 1.00
CA ALA A 212 -30.09 23.89 0.16
C ALA A 212 -31.61 23.82 0.41
N VAL A 213 -32.05 23.83 1.67
CA VAL A 213 -33.48 23.85 2.03
C VAL A 213 -34.16 25.12 1.52
N VAL A 214 -33.54 26.29 1.66
CA VAL A 214 -34.08 27.56 1.14
C VAL A 214 -34.20 27.50 -0.39
N LEU A 215 -33.19 26.99 -1.08
CA LEU A 215 -33.25 26.79 -2.54
C LEU A 215 -34.40 25.88 -2.95
N ILE A 216 -34.60 24.75 -2.25
CA ILE A 216 -35.69 23.81 -2.53
C ILE A 216 -37.06 24.48 -2.31
N VAL A 217 -37.22 25.26 -1.24
CA VAL A 217 -38.49 25.94 -0.93
C VAL A 217 -38.78 27.09 -1.91
N VAL A 218 -37.75 27.85 -2.32
CA VAL A 218 -37.89 28.98 -3.26
C VAL A 218 -38.16 28.48 -4.68
N THR A 219 -37.52 27.38 -5.10
CA THR A 219 -37.72 26.80 -6.43
C THR A 219 -39.01 25.95 -6.51
N GLY A 220 -39.38 25.28 -5.41
CA GLY A 220 -40.62 24.49 -5.32
C GLY A 220 -41.91 25.31 -5.19
N ARG A 221 -41.81 26.62 -4.93
CA ARG A 221 -42.96 27.54 -4.84
C ARG A 221 -43.52 28.01 -6.19
N ARG A 222 -42.87 27.67 -7.31
CA ARG A 222 -43.43 27.93 -8.66
C ARG A 222 -44.21 26.71 -9.13
N LYS A 223 -45.44 26.53 -8.64
CA LYS A 223 -46.42 25.66 -9.31
C LYS A 223 -47.23 26.50 -10.32
N PRO A 224 -47.37 26.08 -11.59
CA PRO A 224 -48.31 26.69 -12.52
C PRO A 224 -49.74 26.52 -12.01
N ALA A 225 -50.54 27.57 -12.15
CA ALA A 225 -51.96 27.56 -11.81
C ALA A 225 -52.72 26.56 -12.71
N ALA A 226 -53.45 25.64 -12.09
CA ALA A 226 -54.43 24.81 -12.75
C ALA A 226 -55.70 25.63 -13.03
N THR A 227 -56.11 25.71 -14.29
CA THR A 227 -57.47 26.11 -14.67
C THR A 227 -58.42 24.93 -14.48
N ALA A 228 -59.56 25.22 -13.90
CA ALA A 228 -60.58 24.34 -13.37
C ALA A 228 -61.24 23.38 -14.37
N ALA A 229 -61.76 22.27 -13.84
CA ALA A 229 -62.74 21.39 -14.47
C ALA A 229 -64.15 21.67 -13.91
N THR A 230 -65.16 21.70 -14.78
CA THR A 230 -66.61 21.54 -14.55
C THR A 230 -67.25 21.62 -15.94
N THR A 231 -68.17 20.80 -16.47
CA THR A 231 -68.86 19.56 -16.10
C THR A 231 -69.63 19.12 -17.37
N ALA A 232 -70.03 17.85 -17.42
CA ALA A 232 -71.28 17.34 -18.01
C ALA A 232 -71.27 16.70 -19.41
N ALA A 233 -71.89 15.50 -19.40
CA ALA A 233 -72.61 14.80 -20.48
C ALA A 233 -71.74 14.28 -21.63
N GLY A 234 -71.79 13.00 -22.00
CA GLY A 234 -72.95 12.12 -22.06
C GLY A 234 -73.21 11.82 -23.54
N ASP A 235 -73.43 10.54 -23.85
CA ASP A 235 -73.92 9.96 -25.11
C ASP A 235 -72.91 9.61 -26.22
N GLY A 236 -73.03 8.36 -26.68
CA GLY A 236 -73.02 8.08 -28.13
C GLY A 236 -71.92 7.17 -28.68
N ASP A 237 -72.21 5.86 -28.71
CA ASP A 237 -72.25 5.02 -29.92
C ASP A 237 -70.99 4.75 -30.80
N ALA A 238 -70.66 3.44 -30.88
CA ALA A 238 -70.27 2.63 -32.05
C ALA A 238 -68.82 2.62 -32.67
N PRO A 239 -68.41 1.49 -33.31
CA PRO A 239 -67.03 1.10 -33.70
C PRO A 239 -66.82 1.03 -35.25
N PRO A 240 -65.93 0.15 -35.80
CA PRO A 240 -64.46 0.22 -35.99
C PRO A 240 -64.07 0.46 -37.47
N GLU A 241 -62.82 0.82 -37.82
CA GLU A 241 -62.29 0.64 -39.20
C GLU A 241 -60.76 0.83 -39.27
N GLY A 242 -60.11 0.06 -40.16
CA GLY A 242 -58.86 0.46 -40.82
C GLY A 242 -57.56 -0.28 -40.46
N GLY A 243 -57.32 -1.44 -41.10
CA GLY A 243 -56.01 -2.12 -41.12
C GLY A 243 -54.94 -1.42 -41.98
N PRO A 244 -53.66 -1.87 -41.91
CA PRO A 244 -52.59 -1.31 -42.73
C PRO A 244 -52.43 -2.02 -44.09
N PRO A 245 -51.97 -1.33 -45.15
CA PRO A 245 -51.64 -1.96 -46.42
C PRO A 245 -50.26 -2.64 -46.41
N ALA A 246 -50.18 -3.68 -47.23
CA ALA A 246 -48.97 -4.45 -47.53
C ALA A 246 -47.96 -3.69 -48.39
N ALA A 247 -46.67 -4.00 -48.20
CA ALA A 247 -45.73 -4.41 -49.24
C ALA A 247 -44.53 -5.10 -48.58
#